data_AF-A0A2S0KM73-F1
#
_entry.id   AF-A0A2S0KM73-F1
#
_cell.length_a   1.000
_cell.length_b   1.000
_cell.length_c   1.000
_cell.angle_alpha   90.00
_cell.angle_beta   90.00
_cell.angle_gamma   90.00
#
_symmetry.space_group_name_H-M   'P 1'
#
loop_
_entity.id
_entity.type
_entity.pdbx_description
1 polymer ?
#
loop_
_entity_poly.entity_id
_entity_poly.type
_entity_poly.pdbx_seq_one_letter_code
_entity_poly.pdbx_strand_id
1 'polypeptide(L)'
;MNCLVGQARAHSNIALIKYWGKIDSELHIPQNNSLSLTQDAFYTDTKVTFSNDLKEDEFYLNYDKQDKNEVDKISRFIDIFRVIAKTKLNCIVETHNSMPSAAGFGSSASAYAALTKALNDALNLNLEDRELSILARRGSGSACRSIYPGLVEWQQGNSNETSFAVPFDNADFPICTITMALSGARKKFSSRKGMQISVDTSPYYSAWKEYSKKSLDDIKKAIKDKNITKIGEIAEQNALAMHSLTITAQPSFFYFNEDTLKAINAVHNLRDQGYALHFTIDAGPNIVIICDFADANQIKELLKLEFPTKDLIISRPGPGVKSLESWNY
;
A
#
# COMPACT_ATOMS: atom_id res chain seq x y z
N MET A 1 -15.08 16.10 30.49
CA MET A 1 -14.20 16.19 29.30
C MET A 1 -14.97 15.60 28.14
N ASN A 2 -15.36 16.43 27.16
CA ASN A 2 -15.97 15.92 25.93
C ASN A 2 -14.84 15.61 24.95
N CYS A 3 -14.41 14.35 24.92
CA CYS A 3 -13.46 13.86 23.92
C CYS A 3 -14.24 13.22 22.78
N LEU A 4 -13.84 13.50 21.55
CA LEU A 4 -14.34 12.79 20.37
C LEU A 4 -13.31 11.74 19.99
N VAL A 5 -13.72 10.47 19.95
CA VAL A 5 -12.80 9.34 19.78
C VAL A 5 -13.27 8.48 18.62
N GLY A 6 -12.33 8.13 17.75
CA GLY A 6 -12.52 7.16 16.68
C GLY A 6 -11.30 6.28 16.57
N GLN A 7 -11.52 5.01 16.27
CA GLN A 7 -10.46 4.01 16.19
C GLN A 7 -10.79 2.99 15.12
N ALA A 8 -9.79 2.65 14.31
CA ALA A 8 -10.00 1.82 13.14
C ALA A 8 -8.76 0.98 12.81
N ARG A 9 -9.01 -0.13 12.13
CA ARG A 9 -8.00 -1.00 11.51
C ARG A 9 -8.14 -0.95 10.00
N ALA A 10 -7.03 -0.79 9.30
CA ALA A 10 -6.95 -1.01 7.86
C ALA A 10 -5.82 -1.99 7.53
N HIS A 11 -6.04 -2.79 6.49
CA HIS A 11 -5.07 -3.75 5.99
C HIS A 11 -4.22 -3.15 4.88
N SER A 12 -2.94 -3.54 4.82
CA SER A 12 -2.05 -3.13 3.73
C SER A 12 -2.51 -3.77 2.43
N ASN A 13 -2.20 -3.14 1.29
CA ASN A 13 -2.41 -3.72 -0.02
C ASN A 13 -1.09 -3.83 -0.78
N ILE A 14 -0.99 -4.83 -1.65
CA ILE A 14 0.14 -5.02 -2.58
C ILE A 14 -0.32 -4.77 -4.01
N ALA A 15 0.37 -3.86 -4.71
CA ALA A 15 0.03 -3.51 -6.08
C ALA A 15 0.44 -4.64 -7.04
N LEU A 16 -0.53 -5.15 -7.80
CA LEU A 16 -0.32 -6.07 -8.93
C LEU A 16 -0.11 -5.28 -10.24
N ILE A 17 -0.84 -4.17 -10.39
CA ILE A 17 -0.55 -3.13 -11.39
C ILE A 17 -0.09 -1.89 -10.64
N LYS A 18 1.10 -1.41 -10.97
CA LYS A 18 1.81 -0.39 -10.19
C LYS A 18 1.23 1.00 -10.42
N TYR A 19 1.13 1.73 -9.32
CA TYR A 19 0.96 3.17 -9.31
C TYR A 19 2.36 3.82 -9.27
N TRP A 20 2.73 4.52 -10.35
CA TRP A 20 4.05 5.17 -10.42
C TRP A 20 4.01 6.50 -11.17
N GLY A 21 3.80 7.58 -10.40
CA GLY A 21 3.81 8.96 -10.90
C GLY A 21 2.49 9.67 -10.70
N LYS A 22 2.54 10.99 -10.57
CA LYS A 22 1.37 11.84 -10.29
C LYS A 22 1.15 12.82 -11.44
N ILE A 23 -0.12 13.03 -11.76
CA ILE A 23 -0.55 14.18 -12.57
C ILE A 23 -0.69 15.38 -11.65
N ASP A 24 -1.25 15.17 -10.45
CA ASP A 24 -1.43 16.19 -9.44
C ASP A 24 -0.78 15.77 -8.12
N SER A 25 0.22 16.52 -7.68
CA SER A 25 0.95 16.24 -6.44
C SER A 25 0.25 16.71 -5.17
N GLU A 26 -0.69 17.65 -5.26
CA GLU A 26 -1.46 18.16 -4.13
C GLU A 26 -2.69 17.28 -3.85
N LEU A 27 -3.37 16.86 -4.91
CA LEU A 27 -4.51 15.96 -4.85
C LEU A 27 -4.12 14.49 -4.86
N HIS A 28 -2.86 14.16 -5.15
CA HIS A 28 -2.36 12.80 -5.34
C HIS A 28 -3.04 12.04 -6.50
N ILE A 29 -3.46 12.73 -7.56
CA ILE A 29 -4.06 12.09 -8.74
C ILE A 29 -2.95 11.35 -9.52
N PRO A 30 -3.12 10.06 -9.86
CA PRO A 30 -2.06 9.25 -10.44
C PRO A 30 -1.94 9.48 -11.95
N GLN A 31 -0.87 8.98 -12.57
CA GLN A 31 -0.67 8.98 -14.03
C GLN A 31 -1.37 7.82 -14.75
N ASN A 32 -1.81 6.81 -13.99
CA ASN A 32 -2.45 5.60 -14.51
C ASN A 32 -3.34 4.97 -13.44
N ASN A 33 -4.32 4.18 -13.87
CA ASN A 33 -5.04 3.27 -12.98
C ASN A 33 -4.08 2.23 -12.40
N SER A 34 -4.39 1.73 -11.21
CA SER A 34 -3.61 0.68 -10.55
C SER A 34 -4.53 -0.34 -9.89
N LEU A 35 -4.05 -1.56 -9.65
CA LEU A 35 -4.84 -2.65 -9.08
C LEU A 35 -4.01 -3.37 -8.03
N SER A 36 -4.59 -3.63 -6.86
CA SER A 36 -3.90 -4.27 -5.73
C SER A 36 -4.73 -5.36 -5.09
N LEU A 37 -4.06 -6.25 -4.36
CA LEU A 37 -4.67 -7.20 -3.43
C LEU A 37 -4.50 -6.67 -2.00
N THR A 38 -5.60 -6.53 -1.27
CA THR A 38 -5.58 -6.27 0.19
C THR A 38 -5.13 -7.53 0.92
N GLN A 39 -4.23 -7.40 1.90
CA GLN A 39 -3.53 -8.51 2.56
C GLN A 39 -3.98 -8.68 4.03
N ASP A 40 -4.39 -9.89 4.42
CA ASP A 40 -4.85 -10.18 5.79
C ASP A 40 -3.75 -10.09 6.86
N ALA A 41 -2.49 -10.37 6.52
CA ALA A 41 -1.41 -10.50 7.50
C ALA A 41 -0.89 -9.15 8.03
N PHE A 42 -1.10 -8.07 7.27
CA PHE A 42 -0.50 -6.76 7.55
C PHE A 42 -1.59 -5.73 7.77
N TYR A 43 -1.59 -5.10 8.94
CA TYR A 43 -2.57 -4.09 9.30
C TYR A 43 -1.97 -2.97 10.13
N THR A 44 -2.68 -1.85 10.13
CA THR A 44 -2.42 -0.70 10.98
C THR A 44 -3.68 -0.37 11.76
N ASP A 45 -3.52 -0.21 13.07
CA ASP A 45 -4.54 0.28 13.97
C ASP A 45 -4.24 1.73 14.30
N THR A 46 -5.25 2.59 14.18
CA THR A 46 -5.14 4.02 14.50
C THR A 46 -6.30 4.43 15.38
N LYS A 47 -5.99 5.17 16.45
CA LYS A 47 -6.95 5.86 17.30
C LYS A 47 -6.69 7.35 17.22
N VAL A 48 -7.76 8.13 17.09
CA VAL A 48 -7.74 9.60 17.13
C VAL A 48 -8.62 10.08 18.26
N THR A 49 -8.07 10.94 19.12
CA THR A 49 -8.81 11.57 20.22
C THR A 49 -8.73 13.09 20.07
N PHE A 50 -9.84 13.75 19.74
CA PHE A 50 -9.96 15.21 19.77
C PHE A 50 -10.39 15.70 21.15
N SER A 51 -9.79 16.78 21.63
CA SER A 51 -10.15 17.40 22.92
C SER A 51 -9.86 18.91 22.93
N ASN A 52 -10.63 19.66 23.71
CA ASN A 52 -10.39 21.08 23.98
C ASN A 52 -9.19 21.32 24.91
N ASP A 53 -8.77 20.29 25.65
CA ASP A 53 -7.68 20.39 26.63
C ASP A 53 -6.29 20.30 25.97
N LEU A 54 -6.25 19.96 24.68
CA LEU A 54 -5.03 19.84 23.89
C LEU A 54 -4.64 21.20 23.30
N LYS A 55 -3.38 21.60 23.53
CA LYS A 55 -2.81 22.84 22.99
C LYS A 55 -2.27 22.69 21.56
N GLU A 56 -1.87 21.49 21.19
CA GLU A 56 -1.31 21.13 19.90
C GLU A 56 -1.65 19.68 19.56
N ASP A 57 -1.44 19.30 18.30
CA ASP A 57 -1.56 17.90 17.87
C ASP A 57 -0.39 17.06 18.40
N GLU A 58 -0.68 15.81 18.76
CA GLU A 58 0.32 14.84 19.15
C GLU A 58 0.23 13.59 18.28
N PHE A 59 1.38 12.98 17.99
CA PHE A 59 1.46 11.75 17.21
C PHE A 59 2.34 10.72 17.90
N TYR A 60 1.81 9.51 18.05
CA TYR A 60 2.50 8.34 18.58
C TYR A 60 2.47 7.22 17.54
N LEU A 61 3.63 6.66 17.22
CA LEU A 61 3.78 5.51 16.33
C LEU A 61 4.47 4.39 17.09
N ASN A 62 3.79 3.26 17.27
CA ASN A 62 4.28 2.13 18.07
C ASN A 62 4.79 2.58 19.45
N TYR A 63 3.96 3.34 20.18
CA TYR A 63 4.25 3.93 21.51
C TYR A 63 5.25 5.09 21.53
N ASP A 64 6.03 5.29 20.46
CA ASP A 64 7.02 6.36 20.41
C ASP A 64 6.38 7.69 19.98
N LYS A 65 6.56 8.74 20.80
CA LYS A 65 6.17 10.10 20.44
C LYS A 65 7.01 10.58 19.25
N GLN A 66 6.34 11.03 18.19
CA GLN A 66 6.98 11.46 16.97
C GLN A 66 7.43 12.92 17.04
N ASP A 67 8.41 13.28 16.21
CA ASP A 67 8.92 14.64 16.14
C ASP A 67 7.92 15.60 15.46
N LYS A 68 8.22 16.90 15.56
CA LYS A 68 7.36 17.96 15.03
C LYS A 68 7.13 17.85 13.53
N ASN A 69 8.08 17.33 12.75
CA ASN A 69 7.93 17.22 11.29
C ASN A 69 6.92 16.15 10.91
N GLU A 70 6.94 15.00 11.61
CA GLU A 70 5.96 13.94 11.38
C GLU A 70 4.57 14.34 11.92
N VAL A 71 4.50 15.05 13.06
CA VAL A 71 3.24 15.65 13.55
C VAL A 71 2.66 16.60 12.51
N ASP A 72 3.43 17.59 12.02
CA ASP A 72 2.94 18.58 11.05
C ASP A 72 2.47 17.95 9.74
N LYS A 73 3.11 16.85 9.34
CA LYS A 73 2.72 16.10 8.16
C LYS A 73 1.37 15.42 8.32
N ILE A 74 1.07 14.82 9.47
CA ILE A 74 -0.26 14.24 9.70
C ILE A 74 -1.30 15.31 9.99
N SER A 75 -0.95 16.40 10.68
CA SER A 75 -1.86 17.51 10.97
C SER A 75 -2.39 18.15 9.69
N ARG A 76 -1.55 18.38 8.67
CA ARG A 76 -2.00 18.86 7.36
C ARG A 76 -3.04 17.96 6.70
N PHE A 77 -2.97 16.65 6.94
CA PHE A 77 -3.97 15.70 6.45
C PHE A 77 -5.26 15.76 7.28
N ILE A 78 -5.13 15.82 8.61
CA ILE A 78 -6.25 15.94 9.56
C ILE A 78 -7.04 17.23 9.34
N ASP A 79 -6.37 18.31 8.93
CA ASP A 79 -7.00 19.60 8.63
C ASP A 79 -8.08 19.50 7.55
N ILE A 80 -7.97 18.55 6.61
CA ILE A 80 -9.02 18.28 5.62
C ILE A 80 -10.32 17.87 6.33
N PHE A 81 -10.23 17.00 7.34
CA PHE A 81 -11.37 16.54 8.13
C PHE A 81 -11.87 17.62 9.07
N ARG A 82 -10.98 18.45 9.64
CA ARG A 82 -11.37 19.59 10.47
C ARG A 82 -12.22 20.60 9.70
N VAL A 83 -11.88 20.86 8.44
CA VAL A 83 -12.65 21.73 7.55
C VAL A 83 -14.05 21.15 7.30
N ILE A 84 -14.15 19.85 6.99
CA ILE A 84 -15.44 19.16 6.80
C ILE A 84 -16.29 19.21 8.07
N ALA A 85 -15.69 18.90 9.23
CA ALA A 85 -16.36 18.89 10.53
C ALA A 85 -16.60 20.29 11.12
N LYS A 86 -16.06 21.35 10.51
CA LYS A 86 -16.07 22.74 11.03
C LYS A 86 -15.55 22.84 12.48
N THR A 87 -14.48 22.11 12.79
CA THR A 87 -13.85 22.08 14.13
C THR A 87 -12.44 22.65 14.10
N LYS A 88 -11.97 23.13 15.25
CA LYS A 88 -10.58 23.57 15.47
C LYS A 88 -9.88 22.77 16.56
N LEU A 89 -10.48 21.65 16.98
CA LEU A 89 -9.91 20.81 18.03
C LEU A 89 -8.56 20.23 17.60
N ASN A 90 -7.61 20.27 18.52
CA ASN A 90 -6.38 19.49 18.42
C ASN A 90 -6.69 18.02 18.75
N CYS A 91 -5.83 17.11 18.30
CA CYS A 91 -5.98 15.68 18.56
C CYS A 91 -4.69 14.97 18.91
N ILE A 92 -4.83 13.88 19.65
CA ILE A 92 -3.80 12.86 19.77
C ILE A 92 -4.10 11.78 18.72
N VAL A 93 -3.10 11.43 17.92
CA VAL A 93 -3.12 10.28 17.01
C VAL A 93 -2.19 9.22 17.57
N GLU A 94 -2.72 8.04 17.84
CA GLU A 94 -1.97 6.85 18.25
C GLU A 94 -2.08 5.80 17.15
N THR A 95 -0.95 5.30 16.65
CA THR A 95 -0.91 4.33 15.55
C THR A 95 -0.01 3.15 15.90
N HIS A 96 -0.47 1.93 15.63
CA HIS A 96 0.28 0.70 15.80
C HIS A 96 0.28 -0.12 14.51
N ASN A 97 1.46 -0.55 14.06
CA ASN A 97 1.59 -1.42 12.88
C ASN A 97 1.83 -2.86 13.32
N SER A 98 1.13 -3.82 12.69
CA SER A 98 1.34 -5.25 12.96
C SER A 98 2.71 -5.77 12.50
N MET A 99 3.40 -5.01 11.64
CA MET A 99 4.75 -5.32 11.15
C MET A 99 5.81 -4.46 11.82
N PRO A 100 7.00 -5.02 12.11
CA PRO A 100 8.14 -4.22 12.56
C PRO A 100 8.45 -3.08 11.59
N SER A 101 8.62 -1.86 12.10
CA SER A 101 8.85 -0.64 11.32
C SER A 101 10.03 -0.75 10.33
N ALA A 102 11.02 -1.59 10.63
CA ALA A 102 12.18 -1.85 9.78
C ALA A 102 11.84 -2.57 8.47
N ALA A 103 10.67 -3.21 8.37
CA ALA A 103 10.31 -4.04 7.22
C ALA A 103 9.88 -3.24 5.99
N GLY A 104 9.67 -1.92 6.04
CA GLY A 104 9.52 -1.07 4.84
C GLY A 104 8.32 -1.36 3.91
N PHE A 105 7.42 -2.29 4.27
CA PHE A 105 6.19 -2.61 3.54
C PHE A 105 5.16 -1.54 3.74
N GLY A 106 4.63 -0.98 2.65
CA GLY A 106 3.24 -0.51 2.47
C GLY A 106 2.55 0.29 3.58
N SER A 107 3.23 0.66 4.67
CA SER A 107 2.64 1.01 5.96
C SER A 107 1.89 2.32 5.84
N SER A 108 2.32 3.20 4.94
CA SER A 108 1.58 4.42 4.64
C SER A 108 0.19 4.16 4.05
N ALA A 109 -0.03 3.07 3.29
CA ALA A 109 -1.33 2.80 2.68
C ALA A 109 -2.38 2.43 3.75
N SER A 110 -2.07 1.41 4.55
CA SER A 110 -2.91 1.02 5.69
C SER A 110 -2.99 2.10 6.75
N ALA A 111 -1.89 2.78 7.09
CA ALA A 111 -1.92 3.84 8.10
C ALA A 111 -2.84 5.01 7.72
N TYR A 112 -2.77 5.51 6.48
CA TYR A 112 -3.66 6.61 6.07
C TYR A 112 -5.10 6.13 5.86
N ALA A 113 -5.35 4.87 5.49
CA ALA A 113 -6.69 4.31 5.46
C ALA A 113 -7.31 4.17 6.87
N ALA A 114 -6.55 3.64 7.83
CA ALA A 114 -6.95 3.52 9.22
C ALA A 114 -7.18 4.91 9.85
N LEU A 115 -6.27 5.86 9.64
CA LEU A 115 -6.40 7.24 10.08
C LEU A 115 -7.65 7.91 9.47
N THR A 116 -7.93 7.70 8.18
CA THR A 116 -9.13 8.24 7.53
C THR A 116 -10.40 7.74 8.17
N LYS A 117 -10.51 6.43 8.42
CA LYS A 117 -11.68 5.84 9.09
C LYS A 117 -11.79 6.30 10.54
N ALA A 118 -10.69 6.33 11.29
CA ALA A 118 -10.67 6.80 12.67
C ALA A 118 -11.08 8.29 12.78
N LEU A 119 -10.65 9.15 11.85
CA LEU A 119 -11.08 10.55 11.78
C LEU A 119 -12.56 10.69 11.45
N ASN A 120 -13.06 9.92 10.47
CA ASN A 120 -14.48 9.88 10.13
C ASN A 120 -15.33 9.51 11.35
N ASP A 121 -14.91 8.48 12.09
CA ASP A 121 -15.65 7.97 13.25
C ASP A 121 -15.57 8.95 14.42
N ALA A 122 -14.38 9.50 14.71
CA ALA A 122 -14.20 10.48 15.79
C ALA A 122 -15.07 11.72 15.56
N LEU A 123 -15.11 12.23 14.33
CA LEU A 123 -15.84 13.45 13.99
C LEU A 123 -17.30 13.18 13.58
N ASN A 124 -17.76 11.93 13.64
CA ASN A 124 -19.11 11.50 13.27
C ASN A 124 -19.54 12.03 11.88
N LEU A 125 -18.65 11.93 10.90
CA LEU A 125 -18.88 12.48 9.56
C LEU A 125 -19.81 11.62 8.70
N ASN A 126 -19.98 10.34 9.05
CA ASN A 126 -20.84 9.38 8.33
C ASN A 126 -20.56 9.32 6.82
N LEU A 127 -19.27 9.38 6.44
CA LEU A 127 -18.83 9.29 5.06
C LEU A 127 -18.94 7.86 4.54
N GLU A 128 -19.33 7.74 3.27
CA GLU A 128 -19.37 6.49 2.53
C GLU A 128 -17.95 6.04 2.12
N ASP A 129 -17.76 4.75 1.83
CA ASP A 129 -16.45 4.18 1.48
C ASP A 129 -15.79 4.89 0.29
N ARG A 130 -16.58 5.37 -0.67
CA ARG A 130 -16.07 6.16 -1.80
C ARG A 130 -15.44 7.47 -1.32
N GLU A 131 -16.07 8.17 -0.38
CA GLU A 131 -15.58 9.42 0.17
C GLU A 131 -14.33 9.17 1.05
N LEU A 132 -14.35 8.09 1.84
CA LEU A 132 -13.16 7.63 2.58
C LEU A 132 -12.00 7.34 1.63
N SER A 133 -12.26 6.72 0.48
CA SER A 133 -11.26 6.44 -0.55
C SER A 133 -10.66 7.71 -1.15
N ILE A 134 -11.50 8.71 -1.49
CA ILE A 134 -11.06 10.03 -1.98
C ILE A 134 -10.18 10.73 -0.94
N LEU A 135 -10.58 10.72 0.33
CA LEU A 135 -9.82 11.37 1.40
C LEU A 135 -8.51 10.63 1.69
N ALA A 136 -8.54 9.31 1.85
CA ALA A 136 -7.35 8.50 2.11
C ALA A 136 -6.26 8.70 1.04
N ARG A 137 -6.67 8.83 -0.24
CA ARG A 137 -5.78 9.17 -1.36
C ARG A 137 -4.91 10.39 -1.07
N ARG A 138 -5.49 11.43 -0.46
CA ARG A 138 -4.80 12.69 -0.15
C ARG A 138 -3.72 12.55 0.92
N GLY A 139 -3.85 11.58 1.81
CA GLY A 139 -2.80 11.23 2.76
C GLY A 139 -1.67 10.44 2.10
N SER A 140 -2.03 9.33 1.46
CA SER A 140 -1.14 8.52 0.63
C SER A 140 -1.93 7.93 -0.53
N GLY A 141 -1.45 8.11 -1.76
CA GLY A 141 -2.21 7.73 -2.96
C GLY A 141 -2.74 6.29 -2.91
N SER A 142 -1.90 5.32 -2.55
CA SER A 142 -2.27 3.91 -2.45
C SER A 142 -3.20 3.57 -1.27
N ALA A 143 -3.38 4.47 -0.29
CA ALA A 143 -4.27 4.25 0.84
C ALA A 143 -5.75 4.16 0.42
N CYS A 144 -6.12 4.79 -0.70
CA CYS A 144 -7.47 4.72 -1.23
C CYS A 144 -7.94 3.29 -1.49
N ARG A 145 -7.01 2.38 -1.86
CA ARG A 145 -7.29 0.97 -2.12
C ARG A 145 -7.43 0.14 -0.85
N SER A 146 -6.80 0.56 0.25
CA SER A 146 -6.90 -0.10 1.57
C SER A 146 -8.23 0.15 2.30
N ILE A 147 -9.14 0.90 1.70
CA ILE A 147 -10.53 1.01 2.18
C ILE A 147 -11.28 -0.30 1.93
N TYR A 148 -11.00 -0.99 0.82
CA TYR A 148 -11.80 -2.13 0.36
C TYR A 148 -11.07 -3.48 0.55
N PRO A 149 -11.82 -4.60 0.70
CA PRO A 149 -11.26 -5.94 0.74
C PRO A 149 -10.84 -6.45 -0.65
N GLY A 150 -10.16 -7.59 -0.69
CA GLY A 150 -9.94 -8.35 -1.92
C GLY A 150 -9.08 -7.62 -2.96
N LEU A 151 -9.49 -7.69 -4.23
CA LEU A 151 -8.84 -7.03 -5.35
C LEU A 151 -9.50 -5.68 -5.63
N VAL A 152 -8.69 -4.63 -5.60
CA VAL A 152 -9.18 -3.24 -5.60
C VAL A 152 -8.46 -2.45 -6.69
N GLU A 153 -9.22 -1.76 -7.53
CA GLU A 153 -8.69 -0.86 -8.55
C GLU A 153 -8.74 0.58 -8.04
N TRP A 154 -7.63 1.32 -8.16
CA TRP A 154 -7.65 2.78 -8.09
C TRP A 154 -7.79 3.36 -9.49
N GLN A 155 -8.93 4.01 -9.72
CA GLN A 155 -9.21 4.74 -10.94
C GLN A 155 -8.47 6.07 -10.95
N GLN A 156 -7.78 6.35 -12.05
CA GLN A 156 -7.01 7.57 -12.22
C GLN A 156 -7.88 8.80 -12.05
N GLY A 157 -9.05 8.82 -12.71
CA GLY A 157 -9.91 9.99 -12.77
C GLY A 157 -9.23 11.19 -13.44
N ASN A 158 -9.89 12.34 -13.37
CA ASN A 158 -9.40 13.62 -13.88
C ASN A 158 -9.58 14.78 -12.88
N SER A 159 -10.08 14.48 -11.69
CA SER A 159 -10.44 15.43 -10.64
C SER A 159 -10.40 14.74 -9.28
N ASN A 160 -10.51 15.52 -8.21
CA ASN A 160 -10.56 15.00 -6.85
C ASN A 160 -11.72 14.01 -6.66
N GLU A 161 -12.87 14.27 -7.29
CA GLU A 161 -14.12 13.52 -7.14
C GLU A 161 -14.13 12.24 -7.98
N THR A 162 -13.30 12.17 -9.03
CA THR A 162 -13.29 11.03 -9.98
C THR A 162 -12.10 10.10 -9.79
N SER A 163 -11.12 10.47 -8.95
CA SER A 163 -9.95 9.64 -8.65
C SER A 163 -10.14 8.90 -7.33
N PHE A 164 -10.67 7.69 -7.34
CA PHE A 164 -10.92 6.90 -6.14
C PHE A 164 -10.78 5.40 -6.41
N ALA A 165 -10.70 4.62 -5.34
CA ALA A 165 -10.66 3.17 -5.46
C ALA A 165 -12.05 2.56 -5.51
N VAL A 166 -12.17 1.47 -6.26
CA VAL A 166 -13.38 0.66 -6.38
C VAL A 166 -13.02 -0.81 -6.14
N PRO A 167 -13.88 -1.57 -5.44
CA PRO A 167 -13.73 -3.02 -5.36
C PRO A 167 -13.88 -3.60 -6.77
N PHE A 168 -12.96 -4.47 -7.16
CA PHE A 168 -12.97 -5.14 -8.47
C PHE A 168 -13.44 -6.59 -8.36
N ASP A 169 -12.89 -7.35 -7.40
CA ASP A 169 -13.24 -8.74 -7.14
C ASP A 169 -12.94 -9.08 -5.67
N ASN A 170 -13.72 -9.97 -5.06
CA ASN A 170 -13.50 -10.37 -3.66
C ASN A 170 -12.24 -11.23 -3.46
N ALA A 171 -11.62 -11.70 -4.54
CA ALA A 171 -10.56 -12.68 -4.57
C ALA A 171 -10.97 -14.04 -3.96
N ASP A 172 -12.19 -14.48 -4.27
CA ASP A 172 -12.76 -15.77 -3.85
C ASP A 172 -12.20 -16.95 -4.67
N PHE A 173 -10.87 -17.10 -4.64
CA PHE A 173 -10.06 -18.15 -5.25
C PHE A 173 -8.72 -18.27 -4.49
N PRO A 174 -7.95 -19.36 -4.63
CA PRO A 174 -6.85 -19.65 -3.72
C PRO A 174 -5.58 -18.80 -3.98
N ILE A 175 -5.71 -17.57 -4.47
CA ILE A 175 -4.56 -16.65 -4.55
C ILE A 175 -4.04 -16.36 -3.14
N CYS A 176 -2.73 -16.44 -2.98
CA CYS A 176 -2.06 -15.98 -1.78
C CYS A 176 -0.76 -15.26 -2.14
N THR A 177 -0.17 -14.67 -1.12
CA THR A 177 1.12 -14.01 -1.22
C THR A 177 2.08 -14.51 -0.17
N ILE A 178 3.37 -14.57 -0.50
CA ILE A 178 4.45 -14.79 0.46
C ILE A 178 5.33 -13.56 0.42
N THR A 179 5.19 -12.74 1.46
CA THR A 179 6.01 -11.55 1.64
C THR A 179 7.38 -11.94 2.16
N MET A 180 8.43 -11.46 1.48
CA MET A 180 9.83 -11.60 1.89
C MET A 180 10.34 -10.24 2.39
N ALA A 181 10.45 -10.09 3.70
CA ALA A 181 10.99 -8.89 4.36
C ALA A 181 12.51 -8.86 4.25
N LEU A 182 13.04 -8.18 3.24
CA LEU A 182 14.48 -8.14 3.00
C LEU A 182 15.13 -7.00 3.80
N SER A 183 16.41 -7.18 4.12
CA SER A 183 17.15 -6.19 4.90
C SER A 183 17.19 -4.85 4.11
N GLY A 184 16.65 -3.81 4.72
CA GLY A 184 16.49 -2.52 4.08
C GLY A 184 17.71 -1.63 4.28
N ALA A 185 18.54 -1.47 3.24
CA ALA A 185 19.35 -0.26 3.15
C ALA A 185 18.41 0.97 3.03
N ARG A 186 18.79 2.11 3.62
CA ARG A 186 17.97 3.33 3.56
C ARG A 186 17.70 3.70 2.10
N LYS A 187 16.42 3.83 1.73
CA LYS A 187 16.02 4.22 0.36
C LYS A 187 16.71 5.52 -0.03
N LYS A 188 17.44 5.52 -1.15
CA LYS A 188 18.08 6.74 -1.69
C LYS A 188 17.06 7.85 -1.95
N PHE A 189 15.91 7.50 -2.54
CA PHE A 189 14.78 8.40 -2.72
C PHE A 189 13.51 7.79 -2.13
N SER A 190 12.69 8.61 -1.47
CA SER A 190 11.33 8.22 -1.12
C SER A 190 10.53 7.87 -2.38
N SER A 191 9.50 7.03 -2.27
CA SER A 191 8.66 6.67 -3.42
C SER A 191 8.08 7.91 -4.12
N ARG A 192 7.69 8.93 -3.34
CA ARG A 192 7.18 10.21 -3.86
C ARG A 192 8.23 10.93 -4.72
N LYS A 193 9.49 11.00 -4.25
CA LYS A 193 10.55 11.65 -5.02
C LYS A 193 10.97 10.80 -6.22
N GLY A 194 11.10 9.49 -6.04
CA GLY A 194 11.49 8.55 -7.08
C GLY A 194 10.51 8.53 -8.26
N MET A 195 9.21 8.47 -7.98
CA MET A 195 8.21 8.49 -9.05
C MET A 195 8.20 9.80 -9.83
N GLN A 196 8.46 10.94 -9.16
CA GLN A 196 8.54 12.23 -9.83
C GLN A 196 9.77 12.30 -10.75
N ILE A 197 10.93 11.82 -10.28
CA ILE A 197 12.13 11.73 -11.13
C ILE A 197 11.85 10.88 -12.38
N SER A 198 11.19 9.72 -12.22
CA SER A 198 10.80 8.87 -13.36
C SER A 198 9.88 9.61 -14.34
N VAL A 199 8.86 10.32 -13.85
CA VAL A 199 7.95 11.14 -14.68
C VAL A 199 8.73 12.19 -15.48
N ASP A 200 9.64 12.89 -14.80
CA ASP A 200 10.32 14.05 -15.36
C ASP A 200 11.42 13.67 -16.35
N THR A 201 12.06 12.51 -16.17
CA THR A 201 13.36 12.24 -16.82
C THR A 201 13.51 10.86 -17.47
N SER A 202 12.66 9.88 -17.17
CA SER A 202 12.80 8.57 -17.83
C SER A 202 12.31 8.65 -19.29
N PRO A 203 13.14 8.27 -20.28
CA PRO A 203 12.74 8.29 -21.68
C PRO A 203 11.64 7.26 -22.01
N TYR A 204 11.41 6.27 -21.14
CA TYR A 204 10.44 5.20 -21.34
C TYR A 204 9.10 5.45 -20.64
N TYR A 205 8.93 6.60 -19.98
CA TYR A 205 7.74 6.86 -19.16
C TYR A 205 6.42 6.82 -19.96
N SER A 206 6.41 7.37 -21.19
CA SER A 206 5.23 7.28 -22.06
C SER A 206 4.88 5.84 -22.44
N ALA A 207 5.88 5.01 -22.76
CA ALA A 207 5.67 3.60 -23.07
C ALA A 207 5.16 2.82 -21.85
N TRP A 208 5.64 3.13 -20.65
CA TRP A 208 5.16 2.56 -19.40
C TRP A 208 3.66 2.80 -19.15
N LYS A 209 3.15 4.01 -19.46
CA LYS A 209 1.73 4.31 -19.29
C LYS A 209 0.85 3.43 -20.18
N GLU A 210 1.21 3.30 -21.46
CA GLU A 210 0.50 2.43 -22.39
C GLU A 210 0.60 0.96 -21.99
N TYR A 211 1.79 0.52 -21.57
CA TYR A 211 2.02 -0.84 -21.08
C TYR A 211 1.20 -1.15 -19.83
N SER A 212 1.12 -0.22 -18.88
CA SER A 212 0.34 -0.37 -17.65
C SER A 212 -1.16 -0.42 -17.91
N LYS A 213 -1.66 0.37 -18.86
CA LYS A 213 -3.06 0.32 -19.28
C LYS A 213 -3.41 -1.05 -19.86
N LYS A 214 -2.60 -1.57 -20.79
CA LYS A 214 -2.78 -2.91 -21.34
C LYS A 214 -2.68 -4.00 -20.25
N SER A 215 -1.69 -3.89 -19.37
CA SER A 215 -1.50 -4.82 -18.25
C SER A 215 -2.72 -4.86 -17.34
N LEU A 216 -3.37 -3.72 -17.09
CA LEU A 216 -4.61 -3.65 -16.33
C LEU A 216 -5.76 -4.38 -17.03
N ASP A 217 -5.94 -4.18 -18.33
CA ASP A 217 -6.98 -4.89 -19.08
C ASP A 217 -6.75 -6.40 -19.07
N ASP A 218 -5.50 -6.84 -19.19
CA ASP A 218 -5.15 -8.25 -19.22
C ASP A 218 -5.24 -8.91 -17.83
N ILE A 219 -4.81 -8.22 -16.76
CA ILE A 219 -4.91 -8.79 -15.40
C ILE A 219 -6.37 -8.91 -14.95
N LYS A 220 -7.24 -7.99 -15.37
CA LYS A 220 -8.68 -8.06 -15.08
C LYS A 220 -9.33 -9.28 -15.71
N LYS A 221 -8.88 -9.70 -16.91
CA LYS A 221 -9.33 -10.96 -17.53
C LYS A 221 -8.81 -12.15 -16.73
N ALA A 222 -7.52 -12.16 -16.40
CA ALA A 222 -6.91 -13.23 -15.62
C ALA A 222 -7.57 -13.44 -14.24
N ILE A 223 -7.98 -12.35 -13.59
CA ILE A 223 -8.74 -12.39 -12.32
C ILE A 223 -10.12 -13.03 -12.51
N LYS A 224 -10.87 -12.62 -13.55
CA LYS A 224 -12.18 -13.22 -13.86
C LYS A 224 -12.08 -14.71 -14.16
N ASP A 225 -11.00 -15.12 -14.82
CA ASP A 225 -10.69 -16.52 -15.13
C ASP A 225 -10.06 -17.27 -13.94
N LYS A 226 -9.84 -16.58 -12.80
CA LYS A 226 -9.17 -17.10 -11.60
C LYS A 226 -7.80 -17.73 -11.88
N ASN A 227 -7.10 -17.23 -12.91
CA ASN A 227 -5.83 -17.76 -13.37
C ASN A 227 -4.67 -17.09 -12.60
N ILE A 228 -4.31 -17.69 -11.45
CA ILE A 228 -3.26 -17.18 -10.55
C ILE A 228 -1.91 -17.06 -11.26
N THR A 229 -1.53 -18.05 -12.08
CA THR A 229 -0.30 -18.01 -12.86
C THR A 229 -0.27 -16.76 -13.75
N LYS A 230 -1.35 -16.49 -14.48
CA LYS A 230 -1.42 -15.34 -15.37
C LYS A 230 -1.45 -14.01 -14.62
N ILE A 231 -2.12 -13.95 -13.48
CA ILE A 231 -2.08 -12.80 -12.57
C ILE A 231 -0.63 -12.52 -12.15
N GLY A 232 0.10 -13.56 -11.74
CA GLY A 232 1.49 -13.50 -11.35
C GLY A 232 2.41 -13.00 -12.47
N GLU A 233 2.32 -13.58 -13.66
CA GLU A 233 3.10 -13.15 -14.84
C GLU A 233 2.95 -11.65 -15.12
N ILE A 234 1.70 -11.16 -15.13
CA ILE A 234 1.42 -9.76 -15.42
C ILE A 234 1.94 -8.86 -14.31
N ALA A 235 1.75 -9.25 -13.05
CA ALA A 235 2.21 -8.48 -11.90
C ALA A 235 3.74 -8.38 -11.82
N GLU A 236 4.45 -9.45 -12.19
CA GLU A 236 5.91 -9.51 -12.27
C GLU A 236 6.44 -8.59 -13.36
N GLN A 237 5.92 -8.71 -14.57
CA GLN A 237 6.36 -7.88 -15.69
C GLN A 237 6.02 -6.39 -15.46
N ASN A 238 4.86 -6.09 -14.89
CA ASN A 238 4.49 -4.73 -14.53
C ASN A 238 5.41 -4.15 -13.44
N ALA A 239 5.77 -4.93 -12.41
CA ALA A 239 6.74 -4.49 -11.42
C ALA A 239 8.12 -4.21 -12.04
N LEU A 240 8.65 -5.12 -12.86
CA LEU A 240 9.95 -4.95 -13.51
C LEU A 240 9.95 -3.73 -14.45
N ALA A 241 8.88 -3.53 -15.21
CA ALA A 241 8.74 -2.35 -16.07
C ALA A 241 8.65 -1.05 -15.26
N MET A 242 8.03 -1.03 -14.07
CA MET A 242 8.10 0.13 -13.16
C MET A 242 9.54 0.41 -12.72
N HIS A 243 10.29 -0.60 -12.30
CA HIS A 243 11.68 -0.44 -11.86
C HIS A 243 12.62 -0.04 -13.01
N SER A 244 12.33 -0.42 -14.25
CA SER A 244 13.06 0.08 -15.42
C SER A 244 13.02 1.62 -15.52
N LEU A 245 11.95 2.27 -15.04
CA LEU A 245 11.83 3.72 -15.04
C LEU A 245 12.72 4.41 -14.02
N THR A 246 13.10 3.73 -12.93
CA THR A 246 14.04 4.29 -11.94
C THR A 246 15.48 4.16 -12.42
N ILE A 247 15.77 3.06 -13.13
CA ILE A 247 17.07 2.78 -13.75
C ILE A 247 17.37 3.77 -14.89
N THR A 248 16.34 4.12 -15.66
CA THR A 248 16.48 4.98 -16.85
C THR A 248 16.20 6.46 -16.58
N ALA A 249 15.89 6.81 -15.32
CA ALA A 249 15.73 8.18 -14.86
C ALA A 249 17.07 8.92 -14.73
N GLN A 250 17.02 10.25 -14.57
CA GLN A 250 18.17 11.12 -14.33
C GLN A 250 17.95 11.98 -13.07
N PRO A 251 18.73 11.77 -11.98
CA PRO A 251 19.72 10.72 -11.81
C PRO A 251 19.07 9.33 -11.70
N SER A 252 19.78 8.30 -12.18
CA SER A 252 19.33 6.91 -12.05
C SER A 252 19.49 6.40 -10.61
N PHE A 253 18.64 5.45 -10.26
CA PHE A 253 18.68 4.79 -8.96
C PHE A 253 17.97 3.43 -8.97
N PHE A 254 18.32 2.61 -7.99
CA PHE A 254 17.73 1.30 -7.77
C PHE A 254 16.97 1.31 -6.44
N TYR A 255 15.79 0.68 -6.43
CA TYR A 255 15.18 0.21 -5.19
C TYR A 255 15.63 -1.19 -4.81
N PHE A 256 16.16 -1.93 -5.78
CA PHE A 256 16.76 -3.24 -5.60
C PHE A 256 18.07 -3.14 -4.83
N ASN A 257 18.35 -4.18 -4.07
CA ASN A 257 19.67 -4.49 -3.55
C ASN A 257 20.03 -5.93 -3.92
N GLU A 258 21.20 -6.37 -3.45
CA GLU A 258 21.69 -7.74 -3.63
C GLU A 258 20.71 -8.81 -3.10
N ASP A 259 20.10 -8.58 -1.93
CA ASP A 259 19.07 -9.47 -1.37
C ASP A 259 17.86 -9.58 -2.30
N THR A 260 17.46 -8.47 -2.93
CA THR A 260 16.34 -8.45 -3.89
C THR A 260 16.65 -9.35 -5.08
N LEU A 261 17.85 -9.23 -5.65
CA LEU A 261 18.27 -10.04 -6.79
C LEU A 261 18.38 -11.52 -6.42
N LYS A 262 18.88 -11.82 -5.21
CA LYS A 262 18.90 -13.19 -4.67
C LYS A 262 17.48 -13.77 -4.59
N ALA A 263 16.52 -13.00 -4.07
CA ALA A 263 15.13 -13.43 -3.98
C ALA A 263 14.48 -13.65 -5.36
N ILE A 264 14.74 -12.78 -6.34
CA ILE A 264 14.29 -12.96 -7.73
C ILE A 264 14.82 -14.28 -8.31
N ASN A 265 16.12 -14.56 -8.14
CA ASN A 265 16.72 -15.80 -8.62
C ASN A 265 16.14 -17.04 -7.93
N ALA A 266 15.85 -16.98 -6.64
CA ALA A 266 15.17 -18.07 -5.93
C ALA A 266 13.77 -18.34 -6.51
N VAL A 267 13.01 -17.28 -6.85
CA VAL A 267 11.70 -17.44 -7.52
C VAL A 267 11.83 -18.09 -8.89
N HIS A 268 12.80 -17.67 -9.70
CA HIS A 268 13.06 -18.31 -11.00
C HIS A 268 13.45 -19.79 -10.86
N ASN A 269 14.37 -20.10 -9.93
CA ASN A 269 14.80 -21.48 -9.69
C ASN A 269 13.63 -22.39 -9.25
N LEU A 270 12.71 -21.88 -8.43
CA LEU A 270 11.51 -22.62 -8.05
C LEU A 270 10.54 -22.77 -9.23
N ARG A 271 10.42 -21.75 -10.09
CA ARG A 271 9.63 -21.86 -11.32
C ARG A 271 10.18 -22.94 -12.26
N ASP A 272 11.50 -23.04 -12.41
CA ASP A 272 12.18 -24.08 -13.20
C ASP A 272 11.97 -25.49 -12.62
N GLN A 273 11.69 -25.60 -11.33
CA GLN A 273 11.32 -26.85 -10.65
C GLN A 273 9.83 -27.21 -10.79
N GLY A 274 9.04 -26.39 -11.48
CA GLY A 274 7.63 -26.64 -11.77
C GLY A 274 6.63 -25.97 -10.84
N TYR A 275 7.07 -25.12 -9.90
CA TYR A 275 6.15 -24.35 -9.07
C TYR A 275 5.56 -23.16 -9.83
N ALA A 276 4.25 -22.94 -9.72
CA ALA A 276 3.57 -21.80 -10.31
C ALA A 276 3.64 -20.58 -9.38
N LEU A 277 4.76 -19.87 -9.40
CA LEU A 277 4.96 -18.65 -8.61
C LEU A 277 5.59 -17.52 -9.41
N HIS A 278 5.19 -16.30 -9.05
CA HIS A 278 5.70 -15.05 -9.60
C HIS A 278 5.93 -14.05 -8.49
N PHE A 279 6.62 -12.95 -8.75
CA PHE A 279 6.85 -11.94 -7.75
C PHE A 279 6.32 -10.57 -8.17
N THR A 280 6.13 -9.70 -7.21
CA THR A 280 5.96 -8.27 -7.43
C THR A 280 6.78 -7.48 -6.43
N ILE A 281 7.23 -6.29 -6.84
CA ILE A 281 8.16 -5.46 -6.06
C ILE A 281 7.67 -4.02 -6.07
N ASP A 282 7.49 -3.43 -4.90
CA ASP A 282 7.18 -2.01 -4.76
C ASP A 282 8.46 -1.16 -4.72
N ALA A 283 8.37 0.10 -4.29
CA ALA A 283 9.52 0.99 -4.17
C ALA A 283 10.38 0.68 -2.93
N GLY A 284 11.04 -0.47 -2.93
CA GLY A 284 11.96 -0.96 -1.91
C GLY A 284 12.54 -2.33 -2.27
N PRO A 285 13.35 -2.93 -1.39
CA PRO A 285 14.02 -4.20 -1.69
C PRO A 285 13.11 -5.42 -1.51
N ASN A 286 12.01 -5.30 -0.77
CA ASN A 286 11.17 -6.46 -0.45
C ASN A 286 10.48 -7.04 -1.67
N ILE A 287 10.41 -8.37 -1.70
CA ILE A 287 9.64 -9.12 -2.68
C ILE A 287 8.32 -9.57 -2.06
N VAL A 288 7.27 -9.62 -2.87
CA VAL A 288 6.02 -10.32 -2.55
C VAL A 288 5.78 -11.36 -3.63
N ILE A 289 5.85 -12.63 -3.26
CA ILE A 289 5.58 -13.76 -4.15
C ILE A 289 4.06 -13.94 -4.25
N ILE A 290 3.56 -14.26 -5.43
CA ILE A 290 2.16 -14.57 -5.76
C ILE A 290 2.12 -16.04 -6.18
N CYS A 291 1.29 -16.83 -5.52
CA CYS A 291 1.14 -18.27 -5.79
C CYS A 291 -0.22 -18.79 -5.32
N ASP A 292 -0.52 -20.05 -5.63
CA ASP A 292 -1.67 -20.75 -5.08
C ASP A 292 -1.44 -21.08 -3.59
N PHE A 293 -2.47 -20.90 -2.77
CA PHE A 293 -2.43 -21.18 -1.34
C PHE A 293 -2.10 -22.64 -1.03
N ALA A 294 -2.47 -23.57 -1.91
CA ALA A 294 -2.11 -24.99 -1.77
C ALA A 294 -0.58 -25.21 -1.75
N ASP A 295 0.17 -24.40 -2.52
CA ASP A 295 1.62 -24.52 -2.65
C ASP A 295 2.38 -23.64 -1.64
N ALA A 296 1.70 -22.71 -0.97
CA ALA A 296 2.34 -21.63 -0.21
C ALA A 296 3.26 -22.12 0.91
N ASN A 297 2.85 -23.16 1.66
CA ASN A 297 3.68 -23.72 2.72
C ASN A 297 4.92 -24.41 2.17
N GLN A 298 4.77 -25.17 1.08
CA GLN A 298 5.89 -25.87 0.44
C GLN A 298 6.89 -24.88 -0.16
N ILE A 299 6.42 -23.86 -0.88
CA ILE A 299 7.25 -22.76 -1.40
C ILE A 299 7.97 -22.07 -0.23
N LYS A 300 7.26 -21.78 0.86
CA LYS A 300 7.87 -21.19 2.06
C LYS A 300 8.98 -22.07 2.63
N GLU A 301 8.78 -23.39 2.78
CA GLU A 301 9.84 -24.30 3.27
C GLU A 301 11.08 -24.29 2.37
N LEU A 302 10.91 -24.25 1.06
CA LEU A 302 12.03 -24.17 0.12
C LEU A 302 12.80 -22.85 0.26
N LEU A 303 12.08 -21.73 0.39
CA LEU A 303 12.70 -20.41 0.56
C LEU A 303 13.46 -20.29 1.89
N LYS A 304 13.06 -21.02 2.94
CA LYS A 304 13.77 -21.01 4.23
C LYS A 304 15.20 -21.53 4.16
N LEU A 305 15.54 -22.29 3.12
CA LEU A 305 16.91 -22.76 2.91
C LEU A 305 17.88 -21.60 2.64
N GLU A 306 17.37 -20.48 2.13
CA GLU A 306 18.18 -19.32 1.73
C GLU A 306 17.83 -18.01 2.45
N PHE A 307 16.65 -17.93 3.07
CA PHE A 307 16.10 -16.73 3.71
C PHE A 307 15.57 -17.02 5.13
N PRO A 308 15.70 -16.09 6.09
CA PRO A 308 15.22 -16.33 7.45
C PRO A 308 13.70 -16.52 7.51
N THR A 309 13.24 -17.54 8.24
CA THR A 309 11.80 -17.87 8.34
C THR A 309 10.93 -16.71 8.84
N LYS A 310 11.45 -15.91 9.77
CA LYS A 310 10.76 -14.74 10.35
C LYS A 310 10.42 -13.67 9.31
N ASP A 311 11.12 -13.68 8.18
CA ASP A 311 10.98 -12.71 7.11
C ASP A 311 10.03 -13.23 6.00
N LEU A 312 9.52 -14.47 6.12
CA LEU A 312 8.63 -15.12 5.17
C LEU A 312 7.20 -15.21 5.73
N ILE A 313 6.33 -14.33 5.27
CA ILE A 313 4.98 -14.17 5.80
C ILE A 313 3.95 -14.47 4.72
N ILE A 314 3.16 -15.52 4.96
CA ILE A 314 2.06 -15.89 4.07
C ILE A 314 0.88 -14.99 4.38
N SER A 315 0.25 -14.45 3.34
CA SER A 315 -0.96 -13.64 3.44
C SER A 315 -1.97 -14.01 2.36
N ARG A 316 -3.24 -14.01 2.75
CA ARG A 316 -4.41 -14.24 1.88
C ARG A 316 -5.15 -12.92 1.63
N PRO A 317 -6.17 -12.90 0.75
CA PRO A 317 -7.04 -11.76 0.61
C PRO A 317 -7.58 -11.28 1.96
N GLY A 318 -7.36 -10.00 2.26
CA GLY A 318 -7.69 -9.37 3.52
C GLY A 318 -9.00 -8.56 3.49
N PRO A 319 -9.54 -8.21 4.67
CA PRO A 319 -10.74 -7.40 4.80
C PRO A 319 -10.47 -5.92 4.48
N GLY A 320 -11.53 -5.16 4.24
CA GLY A 320 -11.48 -3.71 4.12
C GLY A 320 -11.25 -3.02 5.47
N VAL A 321 -11.24 -1.69 5.44
CA VAL A 321 -11.12 -0.89 6.67
C VAL A 321 -12.32 -1.09 7.58
N LYS A 322 -12.10 -1.11 8.89
CA LYS A 322 -13.17 -1.24 9.89
C LYS A 322 -12.91 -0.43 11.14
N SER A 323 -13.97 -0.01 11.82
CA SER A 323 -13.89 0.54 13.18
C SER A 323 -13.47 -0.55 14.16
N LEU A 324 -12.80 -0.16 15.25
CA LEU A 324 -12.44 -1.05 16.35
C LEU A 324 -13.34 -0.78 17.56
N GLU A 325 -13.69 -1.82 18.30
CA GLU A 325 -14.51 -1.69 19.53
C GLU A 325 -13.66 -1.38 20.77
N SER A 326 -12.41 -1.84 20.79
CA SER A 326 -11.46 -1.57 21.89
C SER A 326 -10.08 -1.17 21.36
N TRP A 327 -9.36 -0.37 22.17
CA TRP A 327 -7.96 -0.04 21.96
C TRP A 327 -7.09 -0.94 22.84
N ASN A 328 -6.29 -1.81 22.23
CA ASN A 328 -5.56 -2.88 22.91
C ASN A 328 -4.04 -2.60 23.03
N TYR A 329 -3.65 -1.33 23.04
CA TYR A 329 -2.26 -0.86 23.09
C TYR A 329 -2.05 0.07 24.27
#